data_AF-A0A1A3PD26-F1
#
_entry.id   AF-A0A1A3PD26-F1
#
_cell.length_a   1.000
_cell.length_b   1.000
_cell.length_c   1.000
_cell.angle_alpha   90.00
_cell.angle_beta   90.00
_cell.angle_gamma   90.00
#
_symmetry.space_group_name_H-M   'P 1'
#
loop_
_entity.id
_entity.type
_entity.pdbx_description
1 polymer ?
#
loop_
_entity_poly.entity_id
_entity_poly.type
_entity_poly.pdbx_seq_one_letter_code
_entity_poly.pdbx_strand_id
1 'polypeptide(L)'
;MGFRKAENLDILFGVYPDDSGKELATVLSYLAGRSLSREEIWTAMELPRSTYYDQLDKGTLITADNLRVAAANLGINRAELLTRYRFIEPEEVTALAEEIRGGMQVHAVAGGNVKTLQQPTKIAEWRPRSDAPPL
;
A
#
# COMPACT_ATOMS: atom_id res chain seq x y z
N MET A 1 -37.33 -23.07 -4.45
CA MET A 1 -37.51 -21.70 -3.93
C MET A 1 -36.82 -21.63 -2.57
N GLY A 2 -35.94 -20.70 -2.22
CA GLY A 2 -35.39 -19.53 -2.87
C GLY A 2 -34.09 -19.19 -2.14
N PHE A 3 -33.12 -18.69 -2.88
CA PHE A 3 -31.75 -18.45 -2.47
C PHE A 3 -31.67 -17.41 -1.35
N ARG A 4 -31.28 -17.83 -0.13
CA ARG A 4 -30.82 -16.92 0.94
C ARG A 4 -29.43 -16.39 0.60
N LYS A 5 -29.35 -15.51 -0.41
CA LYS A 5 -28.11 -14.90 -0.89
C LYS A 5 -28.31 -13.41 -1.12
N ALA A 6 -28.72 -12.69 -0.07
CA ALA A 6 -28.82 -11.22 -0.11
C ALA A 6 -28.55 -10.54 1.24
N GLU A 7 -28.61 -11.25 2.36
CA GLU A 7 -28.56 -10.66 3.71
C GLU A 7 -27.15 -10.32 4.23
N ASN A 8 -26.08 -10.75 3.54
CA ASN A 8 -24.68 -10.40 3.91
C ASN A 8 -24.10 -9.23 3.10
N LEU A 9 -24.83 -8.69 2.11
CA LEU A 9 -24.31 -7.61 1.27
C LEU A 9 -24.40 -6.25 2.00
N ASP A 10 -25.41 -6.07 2.85
CA ASP A 10 -25.66 -4.80 3.57
C ASP A 10 -24.63 -4.54 4.68
N ILE A 11 -24.08 -5.59 5.29
CA ILE A 11 -23.09 -5.46 6.35
C ILE A 11 -21.76 -4.90 5.81
N LEU A 12 -21.40 -5.23 4.56
CA LEU A 12 -20.11 -4.82 3.99
C LEU A 12 -20.11 -3.40 3.43
N PHE A 13 -21.22 -2.98 2.80
CA PHE A 13 -21.45 -1.55 2.48
C PHE A 13 -21.55 -0.68 3.75
N GLY A 14 -21.90 -1.27 4.90
CA GLY A 14 -21.87 -0.62 6.20
C GLY A 14 -20.48 -0.42 6.83
N VAL A 15 -19.43 -1.15 6.41
CA VAL A 15 -18.09 -1.07 7.05
C VAL A 15 -17.29 0.14 6.58
N TYR A 16 -17.40 0.53 5.30
CA TYR A 16 -16.67 1.68 4.76
C TYR A 16 -17.61 2.67 4.06
N PRO A 17 -17.71 3.92 4.57
CA PRO A 17 -18.55 4.94 3.94
C PRO A 17 -18.04 5.26 2.54
N ASP A 18 -18.96 5.67 1.66
CA ASP A 18 -18.58 6.27 0.38
C ASP A 18 -18.16 7.72 0.60
N ASP A 19 -16.86 7.98 0.46
CA ASP A 19 -16.25 9.28 0.63
C ASP A 19 -15.83 9.89 -0.72
N SER A 20 -16.25 9.31 -1.84
CA SER A 20 -15.94 9.76 -3.21
C SER A 20 -16.31 11.23 -3.48
N GLY A 21 -17.41 11.71 -2.89
CA GLY A 21 -17.86 13.09 -2.95
C GLY A 21 -17.35 14.00 -1.84
N LYS A 22 -16.44 13.54 -0.98
CA LYS A 22 -15.93 14.32 0.15
C LYS A 22 -14.57 14.93 -0.14
N GLU A 23 -14.37 16.09 0.46
CA GLU A 23 -13.08 16.79 0.46
C GLU A 23 -11.96 15.90 1.01
N LEU A 24 -10.89 15.74 0.23
CA LEU A 24 -9.73 14.91 0.60
C LEU A 24 -9.13 15.30 1.95
N ALA A 25 -9.05 16.61 2.22
CA ALA A 25 -8.52 17.10 3.49
C ALA A 25 -9.32 16.58 4.70
N THR A 26 -10.64 16.47 4.57
CA THR A 26 -11.53 15.97 5.61
C THR A 26 -11.31 14.48 5.85
N VAL A 27 -11.26 13.68 4.77
CA VAL A 27 -11.06 12.23 4.87
C VAL A 27 -9.69 11.89 5.43
N LEU A 28 -8.62 12.55 4.93
CA LEU A 28 -7.26 12.33 5.43
C LEU A 28 -7.12 12.74 6.90
N SER A 29 -7.73 13.87 7.31
CA SER A 29 -7.69 14.30 8.72
C SER A 29 -8.43 13.33 9.63
N TYR A 30 -9.57 12.81 9.18
CA TYR A 30 -10.33 11.79 9.89
C TYR A 30 -9.51 10.51 10.09
N LEU A 31 -8.90 9.99 9.01
CA LEU A 31 -8.09 8.75 9.07
C LEU A 31 -6.80 8.93 9.88
N ALA A 32 -6.20 10.12 9.83
CA ALA A 32 -5.02 10.44 10.63
C ALA A 32 -5.34 10.68 12.11
N GLY A 33 -6.62 10.80 12.49
CA GLY A 33 -7.03 11.11 13.86
C GLY A 33 -6.66 12.53 14.32
N ARG A 34 -6.30 13.42 13.40
CA ARG A 34 -5.88 14.80 13.68
C ARG A 34 -6.18 15.71 12.50
N SER A 35 -6.32 17.01 12.75
CA SER A 35 -6.39 17.99 11.67
C SER A 35 -5.09 18.03 10.89
N LEU A 36 -5.19 17.92 9.56
CA LEU A 36 -4.08 18.13 8.64
C LEU A 36 -4.18 19.51 8.00
N SER A 37 -3.08 20.25 8.00
CA SER A 37 -2.97 21.46 7.18
C SER A 37 -2.90 21.10 5.69
N ARG A 38 -3.26 22.03 4.81
CA ARG A 38 -3.10 21.81 3.36
C ARG A 38 -1.64 21.53 3.00
N GLU A 39 -0.70 22.14 3.73
CA GLU A 39 0.73 21.93 3.52
C GLU A 39 1.15 20.49 3.78
N GLU A 40 0.70 19.93 4.90
CA GLU A 40 0.92 18.52 5.19
C GLU A 40 0.30 17.61 4.14
N ILE A 41 -0.87 17.97 3.59
CA ILE A 41 -1.54 17.17 2.55
C ILE A 41 -0.72 17.15 1.26
N TRP A 42 -0.38 18.32 0.67
CA TRP A 42 0.38 18.31 -0.59
C TRP A 42 1.80 17.75 -0.41
N THR A 43 2.39 17.94 0.77
CA THR A 43 3.70 17.37 1.10
C THR A 43 3.61 15.85 1.24
N ALA A 44 2.58 15.33 1.90
CA ALA A 44 2.34 13.90 2.01
C ALA A 44 2.06 13.25 0.64
N MET A 45 1.48 13.99 -0.31
CA MET A 45 1.28 13.55 -1.69
C MET A 45 2.53 13.68 -2.56
N GLU A 46 3.63 14.22 -2.02
CA GLU A 46 4.85 14.55 -2.78
C GLU A 46 4.58 15.49 -3.97
N LEU A 47 3.58 16.37 -3.84
CA LEU A 47 3.20 17.31 -4.87
C LEU A 47 3.72 18.72 -4.54
N PRO A 48 4.30 19.43 -5.52
CA PRO A 48 4.50 20.87 -5.41
C PRO A 48 3.17 21.57 -5.16
N ARG A 49 3.19 22.66 -4.38
CA ARG A 49 1.99 23.45 -4.06
C ARG A 49 1.20 23.86 -5.31
N SER A 50 1.87 24.31 -6.37
CA SER A 50 1.21 24.70 -7.63
C SER A 50 0.49 23.52 -8.28
N THR A 51 1.13 22.36 -8.37
CA THR A 51 0.55 21.13 -8.92
C THR A 51 -0.64 20.64 -8.10
N TYR A 52 -0.56 20.70 -6.77
CA TYR A 52 -1.67 20.35 -5.91
C TYR A 52 -2.92 21.19 -6.21
N TYR A 53 -2.79 22.52 -6.27
CA TYR A 53 -3.92 23.40 -6.55
C TYR A 53 -4.43 23.27 -7.99
N ASP A 54 -3.55 23.05 -8.96
CA ASP A 54 -3.92 22.81 -10.36
C ASP A 54 -4.74 21.51 -10.51
N GLN A 55 -4.30 20.42 -9.88
CA GLN A 55 -5.03 19.15 -9.90
C GLN A 55 -6.33 19.22 -9.09
N LEU A 56 -6.36 19.96 -7.99
CA LEU A 56 -7.57 20.17 -7.19
C LEU A 56 -8.63 20.89 -8.01
N ASP A 57 -8.26 21.99 -8.68
CA ASP A 57 -9.17 22.78 -9.54
C ASP A 57 -9.69 21.97 -10.73
N LYS A 58 -8.81 21.16 -11.35
CA LYS A 58 -9.16 20.28 -12.48
C LYS A 58 -9.92 19.02 -12.07
N GLY A 59 -10.06 18.74 -10.77
CA GLY A 59 -10.67 17.51 -10.27
C GLY A 59 -9.83 16.24 -10.53
N THR A 60 -8.52 16.39 -10.81
CA THR A 60 -7.60 15.28 -11.11
C THR A 60 -6.69 14.93 -9.92
N LEU A 61 -6.91 15.54 -8.76
CA LEU A 61 -6.11 15.30 -7.56
C LEU A 61 -6.36 13.89 -6.98
N ILE A 62 -7.60 13.41 -7.06
CA ILE A 62 -8.01 12.12 -6.50
C ILE A 62 -7.65 11.01 -7.49
N THR A 63 -6.46 10.45 -7.32
CA THR A 63 -5.98 9.30 -8.11
C THR A 63 -5.41 8.23 -7.18
N ALA A 64 -5.46 6.97 -7.62
CA ALA A 64 -4.94 5.86 -6.82
C ALA A 64 -3.48 6.06 -6.40
N ASP A 65 -2.63 6.61 -7.28
CA ASP A 65 -1.21 6.83 -6.97
C ASP A 65 -1.01 7.95 -5.94
N ASN A 66 -1.68 9.08 -6.14
CA ASN A 66 -1.66 10.19 -5.19
C ASN A 66 -2.14 9.75 -3.78
N LEU A 67 -3.23 8.97 -3.72
CA LEU A 67 -3.75 8.42 -2.46
C LEU A 67 -2.80 7.39 -1.85
N ARG A 68 -2.15 6.55 -2.67
CA ARG A 68 -1.16 5.54 -2.24
C ARG A 68 0.04 6.21 -1.55
N VAL A 69 0.53 7.31 -2.12
CA VAL A 69 1.65 8.11 -1.62
C VAL A 69 1.26 8.84 -0.34
N ALA A 70 0.11 9.54 -0.34
CA ALA A 70 -0.42 10.21 0.84
C ALA A 70 -0.59 9.24 2.03
N ALA A 71 -1.18 8.07 1.78
CA ALA A 71 -1.40 7.08 2.83
C ALA A 71 -0.09 6.58 3.45
N ALA A 72 0.93 6.36 2.62
CA ALA A 72 2.25 5.94 3.08
C ALA A 72 2.90 6.99 3.97
N ASN A 73 2.90 8.25 3.53
CA ASN A 73 3.58 9.34 4.22
C ASN A 73 2.85 9.81 5.49
N LEU A 74 1.52 9.64 5.53
CA LEU A 74 0.71 9.92 6.72
C LEU A 74 0.63 8.74 7.70
N GLY A 75 1.12 7.56 7.32
CA GLY A 75 1.04 6.35 8.14
C GLY A 75 -0.38 5.84 8.37
N ILE A 76 -1.30 6.13 7.44
CA ILE A 76 -2.70 5.68 7.51
C ILE A 76 -2.91 4.44 6.64
N ASN A 77 -3.99 3.69 6.90
CA ASN A 77 -4.28 2.47 6.16
C ASN A 77 -4.66 2.78 4.70
N ARG A 78 -3.77 2.38 3.78
CA ARG A 78 -3.95 2.58 2.34
C ARG A 78 -5.17 1.85 1.77
N ALA A 79 -5.41 0.61 2.19
CA ALA A 79 -6.54 -0.17 1.68
C ALA A 79 -7.86 0.50 2.07
N GLU A 80 -7.97 0.96 3.33
CA GLU A 80 -9.11 1.73 3.79
C GLU A 80 -9.32 3.02 2.98
N LEU A 81 -8.26 3.81 2.75
CA LEU A 81 -8.37 5.05 1.98
C LEU A 81 -8.84 4.79 0.54
N LEU A 82 -8.28 3.77 -0.13
CA LEU A 82 -8.64 3.42 -1.51
C LEU A 82 -10.08 2.89 -1.60
N THR A 83 -10.54 2.14 -0.61
CA THR A 83 -11.92 1.65 -0.56
C THR A 83 -12.93 2.77 -0.33
N ARG A 84 -12.63 3.71 0.57
CA ARG A 84 -13.48 4.89 0.81
C ARG A 84 -13.68 5.76 -0.44
N TYR A 85 -12.67 5.83 -1.30
CA TYR A 85 -12.72 6.53 -2.59
C TYR A 85 -13.12 5.66 -3.79
N ARG A 86 -13.58 4.42 -3.57
CA ARG A 86 -14.03 3.48 -4.63
C ARG A 86 -12.98 3.15 -5.69
N PHE A 87 -11.71 3.16 -5.31
CA PHE A 87 -10.64 2.58 -6.14
C PHE A 87 -10.52 1.06 -5.97
N ILE A 88 -11.05 0.53 -4.87
CA ILE A 88 -11.14 -0.90 -4.58
C ILE A 88 -12.50 -1.15 -3.93
N GLU A 89 -13.27 -2.10 -4.43
CA GLU A 89 -14.56 -2.40 -3.82
C GLU A 89 -14.38 -3.08 -2.45
N PRO A 90 -15.21 -2.77 -1.43
CA PRO A 90 -15.09 -3.38 -0.10
C PRO A 90 -15.10 -4.93 -0.11
N GLU A 91 -15.85 -5.51 -1.03
CA GLU A 91 -15.90 -6.96 -1.27
C GLU A 91 -14.58 -7.53 -1.76
N GLU A 92 -13.81 -6.80 -2.56
CA GLU A 92 -12.51 -7.25 -3.06
C GLU A 92 -11.49 -7.31 -1.92
N VAL A 93 -11.51 -6.33 -1.02
CA VAL A 93 -10.64 -6.33 0.17
C VAL A 93 -10.98 -7.50 1.09
N THR A 94 -12.28 -7.79 1.27
CA THR A 94 -12.75 -8.88 2.11
C THR A 94 -12.42 -10.23 1.51
N ALA A 95 -12.69 -10.42 0.22
CA ALA A 95 -12.38 -11.64 -0.51
C ALA A 95 -10.88 -11.94 -0.46
N LEU A 96 -10.03 -10.93 -0.67
CA LEU A 96 -8.58 -11.08 -0.56
C LEU A 96 -8.15 -11.43 0.88
N ALA A 97 -8.73 -10.79 1.90
CA ALA A 97 -8.42 -11.09 3.29
C ALA A 97 -8.86 -12.52 3.69
N GLU A 98 -10.00 -13.00 3.18
CA GLU A 98 -10.47 -14.36 3.34
C GLU A 98 -9.56 -15.36 2.62
N GLU A 99 -9.13 -15.06 1.39
CA GLU A 99 -8.16 -15.87 0.64
C GLU A 99 -6.83 -15.98 1.39
N ILE A 100 -6.30 -14.86 1.93
CA ILE A 100 -5.07 -14.87 2.73
C ILE A 100 -5.27 -15.69 4.02
N ARG A 101 -6.43 -15.58 4.67
CA ARG A 101 -6.75 -16.32 5.90
C ARG A 101 -6.92 -17.82 5.66
N GLY A 102 -7.64 -18.19 4.60
CA GLY A 102 -7.88 -19.58 4.18
C GLY A 102 -6.66 -20.23 3.51
N GLY A 103 -5.85 -19.41 2.83
CA GLY A 103 -4.58 -19.75 2.21
C GLY A 103 -3.41 -19.84 3.19
N MET A 104 -3.59 -19.48 4.47
CA MET A 104 -2.65 -19.84 5.55
C MET A 104 -2.63 -21.35 5.86
N GLN A 105 -3.38 -22.16 5.10
CA GLN A 105 -2.99 -23.53 4.80
C GLN A 105 -1.91 -23.54 3.69
N VAL A 106 -0.90 -22.66 3.79
CA VAL A 106 0.29 -22.81 2.98
C VAL A 106 0.95 -24.07 3.49
N HIS A 107 0.95 -25.08 2.62
CA HIS A 107 1.89 -26.19 2.64
C HIS A 107 3.19 -25.72 3.30
N ALA A 108 3.44 -26.20 4.52
CA ALA A 108 4.79 -26.27 5.01
C ALA A 108 5.53 -27.07 3.94
N VAL A 109 6.28 -26.36 3.09
CA VAL A 109 7.25 -26.98 2.20
C VAL A 109 8.26 -27.62 3.13
N ALA A 110 8.00 -28.89 3.46
CA ALA A 110 8.94 -29.75 4.14
C ALA A 110 10.26 -29.66 3.40
N GLY A 111 11.33 -29.39 4.15
CA GLY A 111 12.67 -29.04 3.67
C GLY A 111 13.08 -29.70 2.35
N GLY A 112 12.95 -28.94 1.27
CA GLY A 112 13.51 -29.23 -0.03
C GLY A 112 14.71 -28.32 -0.28
N ASN A 113 15.90 -28.85 -0.06
CA ASN A 113 17.24 -28.29 -0.26
C ASN A 113 17.32 -27.14 -1.30
N VAL A 114 17.32 -25.90 -0.83
CA VAL A 114 17.84 -24.77 -1.61
C VAL A 114 19.36 -24.76 -1.45
N LYS A 115 20.07 -25.15 -2.50
CA LYS A 115 21.49 -24.85 -2.64
C LYS A 115 21.64 -23.33 -2.72
N THR A 116 21.88 -22.70 -1.57
CA THR A 116 22.29 -21.31 -1.44
C THR A 116 23.55 -21.08 -2.28
N LEU A 117 23.42 -20.34 -3.38
CA LEU A 117 24.55 -19.65 -3.99
C LEU A 117 25.04 -18.62 -2.98
N GLN A 118 26.28 -18.84 -2.54
CA GLN A 118 26.97 -18.09 -1.51
C GLN A 118 27.09 -16.61 -1.92
N GLN A 119 26.63 -15.73 -1.04
CA GLN A 119 26.83 -14.29 -1.14
C GLN A 119 28.33 -13.97 -0.97
N PRO A 120 28.92 -13.07 -1.79
CA PRO A 120 30.35 -12.83 -1.82
C PRO A 120 30.77 -12.06 -0.56
N THR A 121 31.55 -12.69 0.29
CA THR A 121 32.11 -12.05 1.48
C THR A 121 33.50 -11.54 1.17
N LYS A 122 33.61 -10.21 1.09
CA LYS A 122 34.71 -9.40 1.64
C LYS A 122 36.09 -9.53 0.96
N ILE A 123 36.35 -8.54 0.13
CA ILE A 123 37.67 -7.98 -0.23
C ILE A 123 38.56 -7.69 1.01
N ALA A 124 39.24 -8.68 1.59
CA ALA A 124 40.16 -8.45 2.70
C ALA A 124 41.39 -9.38 2.76
N GLU A 125 41.67 -10.16 1.72
CA GLU A 125 42.88 -11.00 1.68
C GLU A 125 43.64 -10.82 0.38
N TRP A 126 44.11 -9.58 0.18
CA TRP A 126 45.30 -9.33 -0.63
C TRP A 126 46.48 -9.99 0.10
N ARG A 127 46.89 -11.19 -0.34
CA ARG A 127 48.26 -11.66 -0.10
C ARG A 127 49.07 -11.37 -1.37
N PRO A 128 50.19 -10.64 -1.29
CA PRO A 128 51.11 -10.52 -2.41
C PRO A 128 51.53 -11.93 -2.85
N ARG A 129 51.40 -12.27 -4.14
CA ARG A 129 51.97 -13.51 -4.67
C ARG A 129 53.49 -13.42 -4.55
N SER A 130 54.08 -14.33 -3.79
CA SER A 130 55.53 -14.42 -3.57
C SER A 130 56.29 -15.12 -4.70
N ASP A 131 55.71 -15.19 -5.90
CA ASP A 131 56.26 -15.94 -7.03
C ASP A 131 56.25 -15.08 -8.30
N ALA A 132 57.19 -14.13 -8.35
CA ALA A 132 57.54 -13.43 -9.58
C ALA A 132 58.92 -13.95 -10.03
N PRO A 133 59.06 -14.48 -11.26
CA PRO A 133 60.37 -14.89 -11.76
C PRO A 133 61.26 -13.65 -11.98
N PRO A 134 62.58 -13.75 -11.70
CA PRO A 134 63.50 -12.65 -11.98
C PRO A 134 63.72 -12.48 -13.49
N LEU A 135 64.10 -11.26 -13.88
CA LEU A 135 64.42 -10.82 -15.25
C LEU A 135 65.58 -11.61 -15.87
#